data_AF-A0A3E4W3C4-F1
#
_entry.id   AF-A0A3E4W3C4-F1
#
_cell.length_a   1.000
_cell.length_b   1.000
_cell.length_c   1.000
_cell.angle_alpha   90.00
_cell.angle_beta   90.00
_cell.angle_gamma   90.00
#
_symmetry.space_group_name_H-M   'P 1'
#
loop_
_entity.id
_entity.type
_entity.pdbx_description
1 polymer ?
#
loop_
_entity_poly.entity_id
_entity_poly.type
_entity_poly.pdbx_seq_one_letter_code
_entity_poly.pdbx_strand_id
1 'polypeptide(L)'
;MKKILYSLIVCAGVLTFAACDDSVEDNSRLTYLVDLQVEKAAIEHQVNTEFTAPKFTATENGVDVSAKVTVKGLDKVNEDKIGIYPISYSVANSDGYLSTAKQTVYVVDLNADTDISGDYKIDVSSSSGQKGSEQPVPFSSAYPLTIKKVATSIFTISDLFGGWFNLQQGWGGDFAFSADCFLTEAVTDNNTVRINPLADKLVMANQDEDEKEITVNKLEIKKSAEGYQLQMNFSYDGWTISVVADQMVDE
;
A
#
# COMPACT_ATOMS: atom_id res chain seq x y z
N MET A 1 88.10 -50.44 -7.38
CA MET A 1 87.75 -49.55 -6.24
C MET A 1 86.77 -48.51 -6.72
N LYS A 2 85.71 -48.26 -5.93
CA LYS A 2 84.87 -47.04 -5.84
C LYS A 2 84.12 -46.63 -7.12
N LYS A 3 82.82 -46.92 -7.24
CA LYS A 3 81.66 -46.25 -6.60
C LYS A 3 81.58 -44.77 -6.99
N ILE A 4 80.35 -44.33 -7.31
CA ILE A 4 79.90 -42.93 -7.50
C ILE A 4 80.04 -42.51 -8.97
N LEU A 5 78.98 -42.43 -9.78
CA LEU A 5 78.02 -41.32 -9.76
C LEU A 5 76.73 -41.66 -10.54
N TYR A 6 76.03 -42.74 -10.17
CA TYR A 6 74.62 -42.99 -10.60
C TYR A 6 73.61 -42.04 -9.91
N SER A 7 74.09 -40.97 -9.27
CA SER A 7 73.35 -40.17 -8.30
C SER A 7 72.51 -39.03 -8.89
N LEU A 8 72.63 -38.73 -10.20
CA LEU A 8 71.92 -37.58 -10.78
C LEU A 8 70.66 -37.95 -11.59
N ILE A 9 70.51 -39.22 -11.97
CA ILE A 9 69.36 -39.69 -12.79
C ILE A 9 68.23 -40.28 -11.94
N VAL A 10 68.51 -40.63 -10.67
CA VAL A 10 67.49 -41.19 -9.75
C VAL A 10 66.71 -40.10 -9.00
N CYS A 11 67.24 -38.88 -8.88
CA CYS A 11 66.52 -37.76 -8.25
C CYS A 11 65.64 -36.96 -9.23
N ALA A 12 65.78 -37.15 -10.54
CA ALA A 12 64.94 -36.48 -11.55
C ALA A 12 63.63 -37.24 -11.84
N GLY A 13 63.47 -38.46 -11.31
CA GLY A 13 62.31 -39.33 -11.59
C GLY A 13 61.17 -39.27 -10.57
N VAL A 14 61.23 -38.39 -9.55
CA VAL A 14 60.26 -38.38 -8.43
C VAL A 14 59.41 -37.09 -8.38
N LEU A 15 59.48 -36.23 -9.40
CA LEU A 15 58.59 -35.06 -9.53
C LEU A 15 57.49 -35.27 -10.59
N THR A 16 57.15 -36.52 -10.90
CA THR A 16 56.06 -36.82 -11.82
C THR A 16 54.72 -36.53 -11.15
N PHE A 17 54.16 -35.38 -11.51
CA PHE A 17 52.73 -35.07 -11.51
C PHE A 17 52.03 -35.17 -10.15
N ALA A 18 52.26 -34.17 -9.28
CA ALA A 18 51.11 -33.63 -8.55
C ALA A 18 50.26 -32.88 -9.60
N ALA A 19 49.52 -33.64 -10.40
CA ALA A 19 48.42 -33.07 -11.15
C ALA A 19 47.51 -32.44 -10.10
N CYS A 20 47.32 -31.13 -10.20
CA CYS A 20 46.19 -30.49 -9.54
C CYS A 20 44.96 -31.30 -9.99
N ASP A 21 44.28 -31.92 -9.03
CA ASP A 21 43.08 -32.68 -9.34
C ASP A 21 42.02 -31.68 -9.77
N ASP A 22 41.98 -31.40 -11.07
CA ASP A 22 41.03 -30.48 -11.69
C ASP A 22 39.64 -31.14 -11.82
N SER A 23 39.41 -32.29 -11.17
CA SER A 23 38.09 -32.92 -11.09
C SER A 23 37.17 -32.14 -10.16
N VAL A 24 36.73 -30.98 -10.63
CA VAL A 24 35.49 -30.39 -10.16
C VAL A 24 34.34 -31.12 -10.86
N GLU A 25 33.76 -32.09 -10.17
CA GLU A 25 32.49 -32.71 -10.56
C GLU A 25 31.39 -31.64 -10.51
N ASP A 26 30.59 -31.54 -11.58
CA ASP A 26 29.39 -30.70 -11.57
C ASP A 26 28.34 -31.34 -10.65
N ASN A 27 28.12 -30.72 -9.49
CA ASN A 27 27.13 -31.14 -8.50
C ASN A 27 25.81 -30.36 -8.63
N SER A 28 25.63 -29.60 -9.72
CA SER A 28 24.40 -28.87 -9.98
C SER A 28 23.21 -29.82 -10.12
N ARG A 29 22.07 -29.44 -9.55
CA ARG A 29 20.80 -30.15 -9.73
C ARG A 29 19.78 -29.21 -10.35
N LEU A 30 18.95 -29.76 -11.24
CA LEU A 30 17.81 -29.06 -11.77
C LEU A 30 16.74 -28.94 -10.67
N THR A 31 16.39 -27.71 -10.32
CA THR A 31 15.26 -27.44 -9.42
C THR A 31 14.09 -26.89 -10.23
N TYR A 32 12.90 -27.42 -9.98
CA TYR A 32 11.67 -26.93 -10.60
C TYR A 32 11.00 -25.97 -9.62
N LEU A 33 10.91 -24.69 -9.99
CA LEU A 33 10.19 -23.71 -9.17
C LEU A 33 8.68 -23.95 -9.28
N VAL A 34 7.94 -23.56 -8.25
CA VAL A 34 6.48 -23.59 -8.30
C VAL A 34 5.98 -22.41 -9.14
N ASP A 35 5.20 -22.68 -10.17
CA ASP A 35 4.40 -21.69 -10.88
C ASP A 35 3.10 -21.45 -10.10
N LEU A 36 3.06 -20.37 -9.32
CA LEU A 36 1.94 -19.96 -8.48
C LEU A 36 1.22 -18.78 -9.14
N GLN A 37 -0.05 -18.96 -9.51
CA GLN A 37 -0.84 -17.97 -10.23
C GLN A 37 -2.15 -17.67 -9.51
N VAL A 38 -2.49 -16.38 -9.44
CA VAL A 38 -3.80 -15.88 -9.02
C VAL A 38 -4.51 -15.33 -10.25
N GLU A 39 -5.83 -15.52 -10.36
CA GLU A 39 -6.58 -15.12 -11.57
C GLU A 39 -6.56 -13.60 -11.80
N LYS A 40 -6.63 -12.83 -10.72
CA LYS A 40 -6.60 -11.36 -10.72
C LYS A 40 -5.79 -10.86 -9.54
N ALA A 41 -5.05 -9.77 -9.73
CA ALA A 41 -4.34 -9.10 -8.63
C ALA A 41 -5.30 -8.33 -7.69
N ALA A 42 -6.46 -7.91 -8.19
CA ALA A 42 -7.47 -7.17 -7.45
C ALA A 42 -8.89 -7.69 -7.76
N ILE A 43 -9.73 -7.76 -6.73
CA ILE A 43 -11.15 -8.13 -6.83
C ILE A 43 -11.95 -7.10 -6.06
N GLU A 44 -13.02 -6.58 -6.65
CA GLU A 44 -14.02 -5.76 -5.97
C GLU A 44 -15.24 -6.63 -5.64
N HIS A 45 -15.66 -6.60 -4.37
CA HIS A 45 -16.78 -7.35 -3.83
C HIS A 45 -17.81 -6.38 -3.23
N GLN A 46 -19.09 -6.56 -3.54
CA GLN A 46 -20.15 -5.72 -2.99
C GLN A 46 -20.34 -5.99 -1.49
N VAL A 47 -20.29 -4.95 -0.68
CA VAL A 47 -20.58 -5.03 0.76
C VAL A 47 -21.97 -5.61 1.05
N ASN A 48 -22.08 -6.42 2.09
CA ASN A 48 -23.30 -7.13 2.53
C ASN A 48 -23.85 -8.14 1.50
N THR A 49 -22.97 -8.75 0.68
CA THR A 49 -23.32 -9.84 -0.23
C THR A 49 -22.41 -11.05 -0.02
N GLU A 50 -22.86 -12.23 -0.41
CA GLU A 50 -22.11 -13.48 -0.24
C GLU A 50 -20.77 -13.41 -0.99
N PHE A 51 -19.67 -13.54 -0.24
CA PHE A 51 -18.32 -13.51 -0.79
C PHE A 51 -17.89 -14.90 -1.28
N THR A 52 -17.48 -14.98 -2.55
CA THR A 52 -16.87 -16.20 -3.10
C THR A 52 -15.35 -16.10 -3.03
N ALA A 53 -14.72 -17.07 -2.36
CA ALA A 53 -13.26 -17.12 -2.22
C ALA A 53 -12.55 -17.10 -3.59
N PRO A 54 -11.49 -16.30 -3.75
CA PRO A 54 -10.73 -16.24 -5.00
C PRO A 54 -10.01 -17.54 -5.30
N LYS A 55 -9.85 -17.82 -6.60
CA LYS A 55 -9.16 -19.02 -7.08
C LYS A 55 -7.69 -18.72 -7.39
N PHE A 56 -6.87 -19.74 -7.23
CA PHE A 56 -5.45 -19.74 -7.55
C PHE A 56 -5.04 -21.15 -8.00
N THR A 57 -3.91 -21.24 -8.68
CA THR A 57 -3.27 -22.50 -9.08
C THR A 57 -1.82 -22.50 -8.66
N ALA A 58 -1.28 -23.67 -8.33
CA ALA A 58 0.14 -23.84 -8.09
C ALA A 58 0.61 -25.15 -8.73
N THR A 59 1.60 -25.08 -9.61
CA THR A 59 2.16 -26.27 -10.26
C THR A 59 3.67 -26.36 -10.12
N GLU A 60 4.19 -27.53 -9.78
CA GLU A 60 5.62 -27.83 -9.72
C GLU A 60 5.91 -28.93 -10.74
N ASN A 61 6.71 -28.63 -11.77
CA ASN A 61 7.02 -29.58 -12.85
C ASN A 61 5.75 -30.23 -13.48
N GLY A 62 4.70 -29.44 -13.68
CA GLY A 62 3.42 -29.91 -14.24
C GLY A 62 2.52 -30.69 -13.27
N VAL A 63 2.92 -30.87 -12.01
CA VAL A 63 2.09 -31.49 -10.96
C VAL A 63 1.41 -30.41 -10.14
N ASP A 64 0.10 -30.56 -9.92
CA ASP A 64 -0.67 -29.67 -9.04
C ASP A 64 -0.22 -29.79 -7.58
N VAL A 65 0.23 -28.66 -7.02
CA VAL A 65 0.65 -28.52 -5.63
C VAL A 65 -0.20 -27.48 -4.89
N SER A 66 -1.37 -27.10 -5.42
CA SER A 66 -2.26 -26.08 -4.84
C SER A 66 -2.66 -26.39 -3.40
N ALA A 67 -2.82 -27.67 -3.04
CA ALA A 67 -3.10 -28.08 -1.67
C ALA A 67 -1.98 -27.78 -0.65
N LYS A 68 -0.75 -27.50 -1.11
CA LYS A 68 0.39 -27.11 -0.27
C LYS A 68 0.49 -25.60 -0.06
N VAL A 69 -0.31 -24.81 -0.77
CA VAL A 69 -0.25 -23.35 -0.70
C VAL A 69 -0.77 -22.89 0.65
N THR A 70 0.04 -22.11 1.34
CA THR A 70 -0.39 -21.36 2.51
C THR A 70 -1.03 -20.06 2.06
N VAL A 71 -2.32 -19.90 2.37
CA VAL A 71 -3.10 -18.68 2.13
C VAL A 71 -3.25 -17.94 3.46
N LYS A 72 -2.90 -16.66 3.50
CA LYS A 72 -3.10 -15.78 4.66
C LYS A 72 -3.95 -14.58 4.28
N GLY A 73 -4.80 -14.13 5.21
CA GLY A 73 -5.63 -12.93 5.06
C GLY A 73 -7.02 -13.20 4.50
N LEU A 74 -7.24 -14.33 3.82
CA LEU A 74 -8.57 -14.71 3.30
C LEU A 74 -9.60 -14.86 4.43
N ASP A 75 -9.20 -15.37 5.60
CA ASP A 75 -10.01 -15.49 6.81
C ASP A 75 -10.33 -14.15 7.49
N LYS A 76 -9.72 -13.05 7.03
CA LYS A 76 -9.91 -11.69 7.54
C LYS A 76 -10.79 -10.83 6.65
N VAL A 77 -11.14 -11.32 5.46
CA VAL A 77 -12.12 -10.64 4.59
C VAL A 77 -13.44 -10.60 5.34
N ASN A 78 -13.96 -9.39 5.56
CA ASN A 78 -15.26 -9.16 6.18
C ASN A 78 -16.18 -8.54 5.13
N GLU A 79 -17.10 -9.33 4.57
CA GLU A 79 -18.03 -8.87 3.54
C GLU A 79 -19.02 -7.80 4.00
N ASP A 80 -19.21 -7.62 5.30
CA ASP A 80 -20.14 -6.63 5.87
C ASP A 80 -19.49 -5.26 6.11
N LYS A 81 -18.17 -5.15 5.91
CA LYS A 81 -17.41 -3.92 6.14
C LYS A 81 -16.61 -3.51 4.91
N ILE A 82 -16.90 -2.34 4.37
CA ILE A 82 -16.09 -1.70 3.31
C ILE A 82 -14.64 -1.61 3.79
N GLY A 83 -13.71 -2.05 2.94
CA GLY A 83 -12.32 -2.16 3.35
C GLY A 83 -11.40 -2.81 2.31
N ILE A 84 -10.12 -2.76 2.62
CA ILE A 84 -9.02 -3.29 1.81
C ILE A 84 -8.45 -4.52 2.51
N TYR A 85 -8.59 -5.69 1.88
CA TYR A 85 -8.21 -6.97 2.46
C TYR A 85 -7.10 -7.64 1.62
N PRO A 86 -5.83 -7.50 2.02
CA PRO A 86 -4.72 -8.12 1.33
C PRO A 86 -4.65 -9.63 1.62
N ILE A 87 -4.41 -10.41 0.58
CA ILE A 87 -4.24 -11.86 0.63
C ILE A 87 -2.84 -12.21 0.10
N SER A 88 -2.13 -13.06 0.84
CA SER A 88 -0.83 -13.59 0.42
C SER A 88 -0.87 -15.09 0.26
N TYR A 89 -0.30 -15.56 -0.84
CA TYR A 89 -0.14 -16.97 -1.18
C TYR A 89 1.33 -17.30 -1.15
N SER A 90 1.69 -18.44 -0.55
CA SER A 90 3.08 -18.88 -0.50
C SER A 90 3.17 -20.40 -0.52
N VAL A 91 4.17 -20.90 -1.24
CA VAL A 91 4.44 -22.34 -1.34
C VAL A 91 5.93 -22.53 -1.65
N ALA A 92 6.56 -23.48 -0.97
CA ALA A 92 7.92 -23.88 -1.28
C ALA A 92 7.92 -25.09 -2.20
N ASN A 93 8.83 -25.12 -3.17
CA ASN A 93 9.09 -26.32 -3.96
C ASN A 93 9.78 -27.40 -3.11
N SER A 94 9.97 -28.59 -3.68
CA SER A 94 10.62 -29.73 -3.01
C SER A 94 12.03 -29.46 -2.48
N ASP A 95 12.74 -28.49 -3.06
CA ASP A 95 14.08 -28.05 -2.65
C ASP A 95 14.07 -26.90 -1.61
N GLY A 96 12.90 -26.37 -1.26
CA GLY A 96 12.75 -25.29 -0.28
C GLY A 96 12.75 -23.86 -0.86
N TYR A 97 12.75 -23.70 -2.19
CA TYR A 97 12.62 -22.39 -2.83
C TYR A 97 11.18 -21.90 -2.78
N LEU A 98 10.98 -20.67 -2.29
CA LEU A 98 9.66 -20.08 -2.07
C LEU A 98 9.14 -19.36 -3.32
N SER A 99 7.91 -19.68 -3.70
CA SER A 99 7.09 -18.90 -4.64
C SER A 99 5.99 -18.16 -3.86
N THR A 100 5.73 -16.90 -4.24
CA THR A 100 4.73 -16.06 -3.58
C THR A 100 3.86 -15.32 -4.59
N ALA A 101 2.59 -15.14 -4.27
CA ALA A 101 1.67 -14.27 -5.01
C ALA A 101 0.87 -13.38 -4.03
N LYS A 102 0.43 -12.22 -4.51
CA LYS A 102 -0.39 -11.27 -3.76
C LYS A 102 -1.69 -11.00 -4.52
N GLN A 103 -2.76 -10.85 -3.78
CA GLN A 103 -4.06 -10.40 -4.28
C GLN A 103 -4.68 -9.47 -3.26
N THR A 104 -5.48 -8.50 -3.69
CA THR A 104 -6.26 -7.64 -2.80
C THR A 104 -7.74 -7.83 -3.10
N VAL A 105 -8.53 -8.08 -2.05
CA VAL A 105 -9.99 -8.01 -2.10
C VAL A 105 -10.41 -6.66 -1.53
N TYR A 106 -11.10 -5.87 -2.34
CA TYR A 106 -11.75 -4.64 -1.90
C TYR A 106 -13.22 -4.95 -1.65
N VAL A 107 -13.68 -4.82 -0.41
CA VAL A 107 -15.12 -4.79 -0.14
C VAL A 107 -15.57 -3.35 -0.30
N VAL A 108 -16.48 -3.11 -1.23
CA VAL A 108 -16.85 -1.78 -1.73
C VAL A 108 -18.36 -1.64 -1.80
N ASP A 109 -18.86 -0.40 -1.89
CA ASP A 109 -20.23 -0.17 -2.33
C ASP A 109 -20.25 0.20 -3.82
N LEU A 110 -20.65 -0.74 -4.66
CA LEU A 110 -20.76 -0.56 -6.11
C LEU A 110 -21.87 0.41 -6.52
N ASN A 111 -22.79 0.79 -5.60
CA ASN A 111 -23.75 1.85 -5.85
C ASN A 111 -23.17 3.25 -5.60
N ALA A 112 -22.03 3.34 -4.91
CA ALA A 112 -21.28 4.56 -4.67
C ALA A 112 -20.11 4.68 -5.67
N ASP A 113 -20.43 4.59 -6.95
CA ASP A 113 -19.47 4.48 -8.06
C ASP A 113 -18.89 5.81 -8.55
N THR A 114 -19.28 6.93 -7.94
CA THR A 114 -18.82 8.26 -8.30
C THR A 114 -17.31 8.40 -8.12
N ASP A 115 -16.60 8.72 -9.20
CA ASP A 115 -15.17 8.94 -9.18
C ASP A 115 -14.83 10.39 -8.78
N ILE A 116 -14.37 10.56 -7.54
CA ILE A 116 -13.96 11.85 -6.98
C ILE A 116 -12.42 12.04 -7.02
N SER A 117 -11.70 11.21 -7.77
CA SER A 117 -10.24 11.32 -7.85
C SER A 117 -9.80 12.52 -8.67
N GLY A 118 -8.64 13.07 -8.33
CA GLY A 118 -8.07 14.23 -9.01
C GLY A 118 -7.24 15.08 -8.07
N ASP A 119 -6.63 16.11 -8.64
CA ASP A 119 -5.97 17.16 -7.87
C ASP A 119 -7.01 18.18 -7.39
N TYR A 120 -6.80 18.71 -6.19
CA TYR A 120 -7.68 19.65 -5.53
C TYR A 120 -6.89 20.90 -5.16
N LYS A 121 -7.47 22.06 -5.46
CA LYS A 121 -6.92 23.35 -5.10
C LYS A 121 -7.64 23.89 -3.88
N ILE A 122 -6.86 24.12 -2.83
CA ILE A 122 -7.36 24.68 -1.57
C ILE A 122 -7.76 26.14 -1.77
N ASP A 123 -9.00 26.46 -1.38
CA ASP A 123 -9.45 27.83 -1.21
C ASP A 123 -8.87 28.38 0.10
N VAL A 124 -7.79 29.14 -0.02
CA VAL A 124 -7.07 29.73 1.11
C VAL A 124 -7.89 30.72 1.92
N SER A 125 -8.92 31.32 1.32
CA SER A 125 -9.80 32.28 1.99
C SER A 125 -10.87 31.61 2.86
N SER A 126 -11.24 30.39 2.50
CA SER A 126 -12.22 29.55 3.21
C SER A 126 -11.55 28.48 4.09
N SER A 127 -10.22 28.38 4.07
CA SER A 127 -9.44 27.41 4.84
C SER A 127 -8.64 28.10 5.94
N SER A 128 -8.60 27.50 7.13
CA SER A 128 -7.89 28.05 8.28
C SER A 128 -7.50 27.00 9.29
N GLY A 129 -6.52 27.32 10.14
CA GLY A 129 -6.23 26.56 11.35
C GLY A 129 -6.27 27.46 12.58
N GLN A 130 -6.74 26.90 13.69
CA GLN A 130 -6.92 27.58 14.95
C GLN A 130 -6.35 26.72 16.08
N LYS A 131 -5.48 27.28 16.92
CA LYS A 131 -4.96 26.59 18.12
C LYS A 131 -5.75 27.04 19.35
N GLY A 132 -6.42 26.10 20.01
CA GLY A 132 -7.24 26.36 21.19
C GLY A 132 -8.27 27.47 20.93
N SER A 133 -8.15 28.58 21.68
CA SER A 133 -9.05 29.74 21.57
C SER A 133 -8.44 30.93 20.82
N GLU A 134 -7.33 30.75 20.11
CA GLU A 134 -6.70 31.79 19.30
C GLU A 134 -7.60 32.22 18.13
N GLN A 135 -7.28 33.32 17.45
CA GLN A 135 -7.99 33.68 16.22
C GLN A 135 -7.62 32.71 15.09
N PRO A 136 -8.59 32.26 14.27
CA PRO A 136 -8.28 31.42 13.11
C PRO A 136 -7.31 32.11 12.16
N VAL A 137 -6.26 31.39 11.78
CA VAL A 137 -5.26 31.86 10.82
C VAL A 137 -5.58 31.25 9.45
N PRO A 138 -5.76 32.05 8.40
CA PRO A 138 -6.03 31.52 7.07
C PRO A 138 -4.83 30.77 6.51
N PHE A 139 -5.08 29.91 5.52
CA PHE A 139 -3.98 29.29 4.77
C PHE A 139 -3.19 30.36 4.01
N SER A 140 -1.87 30.28 4.01
CA SER A 140 -1.02 31.26 3.31
C SER A 140 -0.84 30.95 1.82
N SER A 141 -1.07 29.70 1.41
CA SER A 141 -0.97 29.22 0.04
C SER A 141 -1.90 28.02 -0.18
N ALA A 142 -2.26 27.77 -1.43
CA ALA A 142 -2.93 26.53 -1.82
C ALA A 142 -1.89 25.41 -1.89
N TYR A 143 -1.78 24.61 -0.82
CA TYR A 143 -0.87 23.48 -0.79
C TYR A 143 -1.39 22.30 -1.63
N PRO A 144 -0.50 21.39 -2.10
CA PRO A 144 -0.91 20.24 -2.88
C PRO A 144 -1.87 19.33 -2.11
N LEU A 145 -2.99 18.98 -2.73
CA LEU A 145 -3.97 18.04 -2.21
C LEU A 145 -4.49 17.19 -3.36
N THR A 146 -4.43 15.87 -3.23
CA THR A 146 -4.87 14.93 -4.26
C THR A 146 -5.76 13.87 -3.62
N ILE A 147 -6.82 13.48 -4.32
CA ILE A 147 -7.60 12.28 -4.03
C ILE A 147 -7.29 11.24 -5.09
N LYS A 148 -6.86 10.04 -4.67
CA LYS A 148 -6.56 8.92 -5.57
C LYS A 148 -7.61 7.82 -5.42
N LYS A 149 -8.11 7.30 -6.54
CA LYS A 149 -8.99 6.13 -6.52
C LYS A 149 -8.19 4.87 -6.21
N VAL A 150 -8.66 4.11 -5.23
CA VAL A 150 -8.07 2.82 -4.83
C VAL A 150 -8.90 1.67 -5.41
N ALA A 151 -10.21 1.77 -5.25
CA ALA A 151 -11.22 0.85 -5.78
C ALA A 151 -12.53 1.63 -5.95
N THR A 152 -13.58 1.01 -6.47
CA THR A 152 -14.93 1.59 -6.42
C THR A 152 -15.27 2.00 -5.00
N SER A 153 -15.86 3.19 -4.81
CA SER A 153 -16.16 3.82 -3.52
C SER A 153 -14.98 4.11 -2.57
N ILE A 154 -13.76 3.59 -2.78
CA ILE A 154 -12.60 3.76 -1.88
C ILE A 154 -11.54 4.67 -2.51
N PHE A 155 -11.09 5.66 -1.75
CA PHE A 155 -10.13 6.68 -2.18
C PHE A 155 -9.09 6.96 -1.10
N THR A 156 -7.88 7.32 -1.51
CA THR A 156 -6.84 7.86 -0.61
C THR A 156 -6.82 9.38 -0.73
N ILE A 157 -6.98 10.08 0.40
CA ILE A 157 -6.72 11.53 0.48
C ILE A 157 -5.26 11.72 0.89
N SER A 158 -4.53 12.57 0.16
CA SER A 158 -3.09 12.75 0.39
C SER A 158 -2.74 13.39 1.72
N ASP A 159 -3.58 14.32 2.20
CA ASP A 159 -3.41 14.98 3.49
C ASP A 159 -4.76 15.51 4.02
N LEU A 160 -5.28 14.91 5.09
CA LEU A 160 -6.53 15.35 5.74
C LEU A 160 -6.42 16.76 6.34
N PHE A 161 -5.21 17.27 6.60
CA PHE A 161 -4.99 18.63 7.08
C PHE A 161 -4.68 19.64 5.97
N GLY A 162 -4.71 19.21 4.70
CA GLY A 162 -4.54 20.09 3.53
C GLY A 162 -3.21 20.84 3.49
N GLY A 163 -2.13 20.31 4.08
CA GLY A 163 -0.85 21.00 4.12
C GLY A 163 -0.60 21.85 5.38
N TRP A 164 -1.53 21.88 6.35
CA TRP A 164 -1.42 22.77 7.50
C TRP A 164 -0.18 22.49 8.35
N PHE A 165 0.04 21.24 8.75
CA PHE A 165 1.12 20.91 9.68
C PHE A 165 2.47 20.77 8.97
N ASN A 166 2.53 19.96 7.92
CA ASN A 166 3.78 19.71 7.19
C ASN A 166 4.34 20.97 6.49
N LEU A 167 3.49 21.80 5.85
CA LEU A 167 3.92 22.91 4.99
C LEU A 167 3.71 24.28 5.64
N GLN A 168 2.52 24.58 6.19
CA GLN A 168 2.28 25.90 6.80
C GLN A 168 2.98 26.08 8.15
N GLN A 169 2.87 25.10 9.05
CA GLN A 169 3.61 25.09 10.31
C GLN A 169 5.07 24.63 10.13
N GLY A 170 5.38 23.99 9.00
CA GLY A 170 6.73 23.55 8.66
C GLY A 170 7.23 22.38 9.51
N TRP A 171 6.32 21.52 10.00
CA TRP A 171 6.69 20.40 10.87
C TRP A 171 7.37 19.23 10.13
N GLY A 172 7.37 19.25 8.79
CA GLY A 172 7.99 18.22 7.96
C GLY A 172 6.99 17.26 7.32
N GLY A 173 7.45 16.52 6.31
CA GLY A 173 6.60 15.68 5.45
C GLY A 173 5.79 14.60 6.19
N ASP A 174 6.29 14.12 7.32
CA ASP A 174 5.64 13.10 8.14
C ASP A 174 4.31 13.58 8.77
N PHE A 175 4.07 14.89 8.79
CA PHE A 175 2.83 15.51 9.28
C PHE A 175 1.80 15.76 8.16
N ALA A 176 2.02 15.20 6.97
CA ALA A 176 0.99 15.08 5.95
C ALA A 176 0.16 13.82 6.24
N PHE A 177 -1.07 13.99 6.72
CA PHE A 177 -1.85 12.83 7.19
C PHE A 177 -2.65 12.22 6.05
N SER A 178 -2.06 11.25 5.35
CA SER A 178 -2.74 10.49 4.31
C SER A 178 -3.65 9.41 4.91
N ALA A 179 -4.86 9.27 4.36
CA ALA A 179 -5.82 8.27 4.82
C ALA A 179 -6.65 7.70 3.67
N ASP A 180 -6.93 6.39 3.76
CA ASP A 180 -7.94 5.74 2.93
C ASP A 180 -9.33 5.97 3.52
N CYS A 181 -10.26 6.34 2.65
CA CYS A 181 -11.61 6.74 2.97
C CYS A 181 -12.58 6.13 1.95
N PHE A 182 -13.88 6.15 2.25
CA PHE A 182 -14.90 5.61 1.36
C PHE A 182 -16.20 6.42 1.33
N LEU A 183 -16.90 6.30 0.20
CA LEU A 183 -18.26 6.79 -0.01
C LEU A 183 -19.27 5.67 0.25
N THR A 184 -20.48 6.05 0.68
CA THR A 184 -21.62 5.12 0.88
C THR A 184 -22.79 5.40 -0.06
N GLU A 185 -22.65 6.41 -0.92
CA GLU A 185 -23.63 6.78 -1.94
C GLU A 185 -22.94 7.58 -3.04
N ALA A 186 -23.57 7.65 -4.21
CA ALA A 186 -23.11 8.47 -5.33
C ALA A 186 -23.22 9.97 -5.03
N VAL A 187 -22.28 10.76 -5.55
CA VAL A 187 -22.29 12.22 -5.44
C VAL A 187 -23.04 12.80 -6.65
N THR A 188 -24.10 13.53 -6.38
CA THR A 188 -25.01 14.13 -7.38
C THR A 188 -25.08 15.65 -7.20
N ASP A 189 -25.79 16.34 -8.10
CA ASP A 189 -25.99 17.79 -8.00
C ASP A 189 -26.86 18.22 -6.80
N ASN A 190 -27.58 17.27 -6.17
CA ASN A 190 -28.59 17.55 -5.14
C ASN A 190 -28.18 17.09 -3.74
N ASN A 191 -26.99 16.53 -3.55
CA ASN A 191 -26.54 16.04 -2.24
C ASN A 191 -25.15 16.57 -1.85
N THR A 192 -24.87 16.44 -0.57
CA THR A 192 -23.53 16.50 0.01
C THR A 192 -23.33 15.17 0.69
N VAL A 193 -22.27 14.46 0.30
CA VAL A 193 -22.00 13.09 0.74
C VAL A 193 -20.89 13.12 1.76
N ARG A 194 -21.09 12.42 2.87
CA ARG A 194 -20.04 12.20 3.88
C ARG A 194 -19.02 11.21 3.32
N ILE A 195 -17.74 11.52 3.48
CA ILE A 195 -16.67 10.53 3.27
C ILE A 195 -16.27 9.98 4.63
N ASN A 196 -16.14 8.66 4.73
CA ASN A 196 -15.83 7.98 5.98
C ASN A 196 -14.40 7.44 5.91
N PRO A 197 -13.53 7.68 6.92
CA PRO A 197 -12.24 7.01 6.99
C PRO A 197 -12.42 5.49 7.10
N LEU A 198 -11.55 4.71 6.46
CA LEU A 198 -11.55 3.25 6.60
C LEU A 198 -11.07 2.80 7.99
N ALA A 199 -10.12 3.52 8.58
CA ALA A 199 -9.64 3.24 9.92
C ALA A 199 -10.69 3.66 10.96
N ASP A 200 -10.96 2.77 11.91
CA ASP A 200 -11.91 3.04 13.01
C ASP A 200 -11.44 4.20 13.90
N LYS A 201 -10.13 4.45 13.92
CA LYS A 201 -9.48 5.52 14.67
C LYS A 201 -8.35 6.11 13.86
N LEU A 202 -8.32 7.44 13.75
CA LEU A 202 -7.22 8.18 13.14
C LEU A 202 -6.27 8.65 14.22
N VAL A 203 -4.98 8.32 14.11
CA VAL A 203 -3.95 8.62 15.11
C VAL A 203 -2.69 9.08 14.39
N MET A 204 -2.09 10.16 14.88
CA MET A 204 -0.82 10.70 14.38
C MET A 204 0.06 11.12 15.55
N ALA A 205 1.34 10.77 15.51
CA ALA A 205 2.32 11.24 16.48
C ALA A 205 2.51 12.75 16.35
N ASN A 206 2.54 13.46 17.48
CA ASN A 206 2.86 14.89 17.48
C ASN A 206 4.38 15.11 17.45
N GLN A 207 4.83 16.36 17.58
CA GLN A 207 6.27 16.69 17.55
C GLN A 207 7.07 16.09 18.70
N ASP A 208 6.41 15.70 19.79
CA ASP A 208 7.02 15.05 20.95
C ASP A 208 6.93 13.50 20.86
N GLU A 209 6.57 12.97 19.69
CA GLU A 209 6.35 11.54 19.40
C GLU A 209 5.18 10.90 20.18
N ASP A 210 4.33 11.72 20.80
CA ASP A 210 3.11 11.23 21.45
C ASP A 210 2.03 10.94 20.39
N GLU A 211 1.51 9.72 20.38
CA GLU A 211 0.32 9.38 19.59
C GLU A 211 -0.92 10.15 20.10
N LYS A 212 -1.47 11.03 19.24
CA LYS A 212 -2.73 11.73 19.50
C LYS A 212 -3.78 11.33 18.46
N GLU A 213 -5.01 11.22 18.94
CA GLU A 213 -6.17 10.95 18.10
C GLU A 213 -6.57 12.19 17.29
N ILE A 214 -6.95 11.97 16.04
CA ILE A 214 -7.53 12.96 15.15
C ILE A 214 -9.03 12.80 15.19
N THR A 215 -9.74 13.86 15.55
CA THR A 215 -11.20 13.89 15.52
C THR A 215 -11.69 14.39 14.17
N VAL A 216 -12.56 13.63 13.52
CA VAL A 216 -13.21 14.02 12.25
C VAL A 216 -14.52 14.75 12.55
N ASN A 217 -14.48 16.08 12.58
CA ASN A 217 -15.68 16.89 12.80
C ASN A 217 -16.51 16.99 11.52
N LYS A 218 -15.85 17.11 10.36
CA LYS A 218 -16.45 17.11 9.03
C LYS A 218 -15.49 16.50 8.02
N LEU A 219 -16.02 15.64 7.16
CA LEU A 219 -15.34 15.18 5.95
C LEU A 219 -16.42 14.87 4.92
N GLU A 220 -16.61 15.77 3.97
CA GLU A 220 -17.75 15.77 3.06
C GLU A 220 -17.32 16.22 1.66
N ILE A 221 -18.04 15.74 0.66
CA ILE A 221 -17.86 16.11 -0.74
C ILE A 221 -19.21 16.42 -1.37
N LYS A 222 -19.23 17.40 -2.27
CA LYS A 222 -20.40 17.75 -3.06
C LYS A 222 -19.99 18.07 -4.47
N LYS A 223 -20.93 17.94 -5.41
CA LYS A 223 -20.69 18.37 -6.78
C LYS A 223 -20.66 19.91 -6.85
N SER A 224 -19.69 20.44 -7.59
CA SER A 224 -19.53 21.87 -7.89
C SER A 224 -19.71 22.10 -9.39
N ALA A 225 -19.71 23.36 -9.83
CA ALA A 225 -19.88 23.70 -11.25
C ALA A 225 -18.79 23.10 -12.15
N GLU A 226 -17.58 22.95 -11.59
CA GLU A 226 -16.37 22.51 -12.29
C GLU A 226 -15.85 21.18 -11.72
N GLY A 227 -16.69 20.31 -11.15
CA GLY A 227 -16.24 19.02 -10.61
C GLY A 227 -16.78 18.77 -9.20
N TYR A 228 -15.89 18.61 -8.23
CA TYR A 228 -16.26 18.38 -6.83
C TYR A 228 -15.61 19.37 -5.87
N GLN A 229 -16.32 19.70 -4.79
CA GLN A 229 -15.76 20.47 -3.68
C GLN A 229 -15.66 19.59 -2.44
N LEU A 230 -14.44 19.45 -1.94
CA LEU A 230 -14.10 18.78 -0.69
C LEU A 230 -14.17 19.79 0.48
N GLN A 231 -14.81 19.39 1.57
CA GLN A 231 -14.88 20.16 2.81
C GLN A 231 -14.45 19.29 3.99
N MET A 232 -13.46 19.78 4.73
CA MET A 232 -12.82 19.07 5.81
C MET A 232 -12.78 19.94 7.06
N ASN A 233 -13.06 19.34 8.21
CA ASN A 233 -12.81 19.93 9.51
C ASN A 233 -12.34 18.84 10.48
N PHE A 234 -11.13 19.01 11.00
CA PHE A 234 -10.49 18.06 11.90
C PHE A 234 -9.99 18.75 13.16
N SER A 235 -10.02 18.05 14.29
CA SER A 235 -9.33 18.48 15.51
C SER A 235 -8.17 17.54 15.83
N TYR A 236 -7.01 18.12 16.16
CA TYR A 236 -5.80 17.37 16.47
C TYR A 236 -4.90 18.17 17.42
N ASP A 237 -4.52 17.59 18.55
CA ASP A 237 -3.57 18.18 19.52
C ASP A 237 -3.84 19.66 19.86
N GLY A 238 -5.11 19.97 20.14
CA GLY A 238 -5.57 21.33 20.45
C GLY A 238 -5.76 22.25 19.24
N TRP A 239 -5.47 21.79 18.03
CA TRP A 239 -5.81 22.48 16.78
C TRP A 239 -7.19 22.10 16.26
N THR A 240 -7.81 23.04 15.57
CA THR A 240 -8.96 22.81 14.68
C THR A 240 -8.58 23.33 13.30
N ILE A 241 -8.57 22.44 12.31
CA ILE A 241 -8.19 22.74 10.92
C ILE A 241 -9.44 22.63 10.06
N SER A 242 -9.73 23.66 9.29
CA SER A 242 -10.80 23.68 8.29
C SER A 242 -10.20 23.86 6.90
N VAL A 243 -10.56 22.99 5.97
CA VAL A 243 -10.09 23.05 4.59
C VAL A 243 -11.28 22.98 3.65
N VAL A 244 -11.32 23.88 2.68
CA VAL A 244 -12.21 23.83 1.53
C VAL A 244 -11.33 23.75 0.30
N ALA A 245 -11.58 22.78 -0.58
CA ALA A 245 -10.82 22.61 -1.79
C ALA A 245 -11.72 22.21 -2.96
N ASP A 246 -11.46 22.78 -4.13
CA ASP A 246 -12.19 22.49 -5.36
C ASP A 246 -11.32 21.61 -6.26
N GLN A 247 -11.92 20.59 -6.86
CA GLN A 247 -11.26 19.73 -7.82
C GLN A 247 -10.79 20.56 -9.01
N MET A 248 -9.56 20.33 -9.42
CA MET A 248 -8.99 20.87 -10.63
C MET A 248 -9.46 20.00 -11.80
N VAL A 249 -10.08 20.62 -12.79
CA VAL A 249 -10.35 19.97 -14.07
C VAL A 249 -9.25 20.42 -15.01
N ASP A 250 -8.56 19.46 -15.62
CA ASP A 250 -7.62 19.75 -16.70
C ASP A 250 -8.38 20.50 -17.82
N GLU A 251 -7.97 21.75 -18.08
CA GLU A 251 -8.45 22.55 -19.22
C GLU A 251 -8.03 21.95 -20.57
#